data_AF-D6PJK3-F1
#
_entry.id   AF-D6PJK3-F1
#
_cell.length_a   1.000
_cell.length_b   1.000
_cell.length_c   1.000
_cell.angle_alpha   90.00
_cell.angle_beta   90.00
_cell.angle_gamma   90.00
#
_symmetry.space_group_name_H-M   'P 1'
#
loop_
_entity.id
_entity.type
_entity.pdbx_description
1 polymer ?
#
loop_
_entity_poly.entity_id
_entity_poly.type
_entity_poly.pdbx_seq_one_letter_code
_entity_poly.pdbx_strand_id
1 'polypeptide(L)'
;MAMDLETMAQYAEVFGVLTIIGAVLFSWYQINQLKKDRASAAAFQLTKIFQDSTFAHGLHRVFNSPENLNAEEFEEFHQGHMKDVVTLMTTWESLGAMIYRKELDWNLMYDYFAGAIVVTYLKTERVIDDWRTKTTARLTSNGCSGLQRG
;
A
#
# COMPACT_ATOMS: atom_id res chain seq x y z
N MET A 1 -46.31 -39.44 -28.27
CA MET A 1 -45.06 -39.27 -27.49
C MET A 1 -44.06 -38.31 -28.14
N ALA A 2 -44.41 -37.55 -29.19
CA ALA A 2 -43.53 -36.50 -29.76
C ALA A 2 -43.78 -35.11 -29.13
N MET A 3 -45.04 -34.80 -28.82
CA MET A 3 -45.48 -33.56 -28.18
C MET A 3 -44.88 -33.34 -26.77
N ASP A 4 -44.53 -34.42 -26.07
CA ASP A 4 -43.94 -34.35 -24.73
C ASP A 4 -42.44 -33.99 -24.79
N LEU A 5 -41.66 -34.58 -25.71
CA LEU A 5 -40.23 -34.26 -25.84
C LEU A 5 -39.94 -32.85 -26.36
N GLU A 6 -40.69 -32.38 -27.36
CA GLU A 6 -40.50 -31.04 -27.93
C GLU A 6 -40.87 -29.94 -26.93
N THR A 7 -41.97 -30.14 -26.20
CA THR A 7 -42.39 -29.25 -25.10
C THR A 7 -41.36 -29.26 -23.96
N MET A 8 -40.82 -30.42 -23.59
CA MET A 8 -39.78 -30.53 -22.56
C MET A 8 -38.44 -29.90 -23.00
N ALA A 9 -38.08 -30.02 -24.28
CA ALA A 9 -36.89 -29.36 -24.83
C ALA A 9 -37.02 -27.83 -24.78
N GLN A 10 -38.20 -27.30 -25.12
CA GLN A 10 -38.47 -25.87 -25.03
C GLN A 10 -38.46 -25.35 -23.59
N TYR A 11 -38.99 -26.13 -22.63
CA TYR A 11 -38.84 -25.81 -21.21
C TYR A 11 -37.38 -25.82 -20.77
N ALA A 12 -36.61 -26.85 -21.16
CA ALA A 12 -35.19 -26.96 -20.81
C ALA A 12 -34.37 -25.77 -21.35
N GLU A 13 -34.66 -25.27 -22.56
CA GLU A 13 -34.03 -24.08 -23.12
C GLU A 13 -34.34 -22.82 -22.29
N VAL A 14 -35.60 -22.61 -21.93
CA VAL A 14 -36.03 -21.48 -21.08
C VAL A 14 -35.37 -21.57 -19.70
N PHE A 15 -35.34 -22.75 -19.08
CA PHE A 15 -34.65 -22.97 -17.80
C PHE A 15 -33.14 -22.75 -17.90
N GLY A 16 -32.52 -23.13 -19.01
CA GLY A 16 -31.11 -22.87 -19.28
C GLY A 16 -30.80 -21.37 -19.32
N VAL A 17 -31.60 -20.59 -20.07
CA VAL A 17 -31.45 -19.13 -20.16
C VAL A 17 -31.67 -18.47 -18.80
N LEU A 18 -32.69 -18.89 -18.04
CA LEU A 18 -32.96 -18.39 -16.69
C LEU A 18 -31.79 -18.67 -15.74
N THR A 19 -31.17 -19.84 -15.84
CA THR A 19 -30.01 -20.21 -15.03
C THR A 19 -28.80 -19.32 -15.35
N ILE A 20 -28.56 -19.02 -16.63
CA ILE A 20 -27.47 -18.12 -17.05
C ILE A 20 -27.71 -16.70 -16.50
N ILE A 21 -28.93 -16.17 -16.64
CA ILE A 21 -29.28 -14.85 -16.09
C ILE A 21 -29.08 -14.81 -14.57
N GLY A 22 -29.55 -15.85 -13.87
CA GLY A 22 -29.36 -16.01 -12.43
C GLY A 22 -27.88 -16.01 -12.04
N ALA A 23 -27.05 -16.76 -12.76
CA ALA A 23 -25.60 -16.81 -12.52
C ALA A 23 -24.92 -15.45 -12.75
N VAL A 24 -25.35 -14.68 -13.74
CA VAL A 24 -24.81 -13.33 -14.03
C VAL A 24 -25.19 -12.36 -12.90
N LEU A 25 -26.46 -12.33 -12.48
CA LEU A 25 -26.92 -11.47 -11.38
C LEU A 25 -26.22 -11.82 -10.06
N PHE A 26 -26.10 -13.11 -9.77
CA PHE A 26 -25.41 -13.59 -8.58
C PHE A 26 -23.91 -13.25 -8.61
N SER A 27 -23.25 -13.42 -9.76
CA SER A 27 -21.85 -13.01 -9.94
C SER A 27 -21.66 -11.52 -9.75
N TRP A 28 -22.56 -10.69 -10.29
CA TRP A 28 -22.52 -9.24 -10.10
C TRP A 28 -22.69 -8.85 -8.63
N TYR A 29 -23.65 -9.46 -7.93
CA TYR A 29 -23.87 -9.24 -6.50
C TYR A 29 -22.62 -9.63 -5.68
N GLN A 30 -22.03 -10.80 -5.93
CA GLN A 30 -20.83 -11.26 -5.23
C GLN A 30 -19.65 -10.32 -5.45
N ILE A 31 -19.40 -9.88 -6.69
CA ILE A 31 -18.32 -8.93 -6.99
C ILE A 31 -18.52 -7.62 -6.22
N ASN A 32 -19.75 -7.13 -6.13
CA ASN A 32 -20.04 -5.89 -5.42
C ASN A 32 -19.83 -6.03 -3.91
N GLN A 33 -20.24 -7.15 -3.31
CA GLN A 33 -20.02 -7.43 -1.88
C GLN A 33 -18.53 -7.59 -1.58
N LEU A 34 -17.79 -8.35 -2.41
CA LEU A 34 -16.34 -8.51 -2.26
C LEU A 34 -15.58 -7.16 -2.30
N LYS A 35 -16.03 -6.21 -3.12
CA LYS A 35 -15.45 -4.86 -3.13
C LYS A 35 -15.65 -4.13 -1.80
N LYS A 36 -16.83 -4.23 -1.19
CA LYS A 36 -17.12 -3.62 0.11
C LYS A 36 -16.33 -4.27 1.25
N ASP A 37 -16.25 -5.60 1.24
CA ASP A 37 -15.51 -6.35 2.26
C ASP A 37 -14.01 -6.02 2.21
N ARG A 38 -13.44 -5.88 1.00
CA ARG A 38 -12.05 -5.44 0.81
C ARG A 38 -11.82 -4.03 1.37
N ALA A 39 -12.72 -3.08 1.10
CA ALA A 39 -12.59 -1.72 1.61
C ALA A 39 -12.64 -1.68 3.15
N SER A 40 -13.58 -2.42 3.75
CA SER A 40 -13.69 -2.56 5.22
C SER A 40 -12.44 -3.21 5.83
N ALA A 41 -11.95 -4.29 5.22
CA ALA A 41 -10.73 -4.97 5.65
C ALA A 41 -9.50 -4.06 5.56
N ALA A 42 -9.37 -3.29 4.47
CA ALA A 42 -8.29 -2.32 4.32
C ALA A 42 -8.34 -1.25 5.43
N ALA A 43 -9.51 -0.65 5.69
CA ALA A 43 -9.67 0.35 6.74
C ALA A 43 -9.30 -0.20 8.14
N PHE A 44 -9.65 -1.45 8.41
CA PHE A 44 -9.28 -2.11 9.66
C PHE A 44 -7.77 -2.36 9.77
N GLN A 45 -7.09 -2.75 8.68
CA GLN A 45 -5.63 -2.90 8.67
C GLN A 45 -4.91 -1.55 8.87
N LEU A 46 -5.40 -0.49 8.22
CA LEU A 46 -4.89 0.87 8.43
C LEU A 46 -5.03 1.31 9.90
N THR A 47 -6.15 0.97 10.54
CA THR A 47 -6.36 1.26 11.96
C THR A 47 -5.38 0.49 12.85
N LYS A 48 -5.07 -0.77 12.51
CA LYS A 48 -4.07 -1.57 13.24
C LYS A 48 -2.67 -0.97 13.19
N ILE A 49 -2.29 -0.36 12.06
CA ILE A 49 -0.99 0.32 11.94
C ILE A 49 -0.90 1.45 12.99
N PHE A 50 -1.96 2.25 13.17
CA PHE A 50 -1.98 3.29 14.21
C PHE A 50 -1.95 2.74 15.64
N GLN A 51 -2.49 1.55 15.86
CA GLN A 51 -2.48 0.88 17.17
C GLN A 51 -1.14 0.19 17.46
N ASP A 52 -0.27 0.02 16.47
CA ASP A 52 1.05 -0.54 16.68
C ASP A 52 1.94 0.47 17.40
N SER A 53 2.48 0.05 18.55
CA SER A 53 3.28 0.93 19.41
C SER A 53 4.61 1.32 18.78
N THR A 54 5.19 0.46 17.94
CA THR A 54 6.46 0.72 17.24
C THR A 54 6.25 1.81 16.21
N PHE A 55 5.19 1.70 15.40
CA PHE A 55 4.79 2.71 14.44
C PHE A 55 4.45 4.04 15.13
N ALA A 56 3.62 4.03 16.17
CA ALA A 56 3.23 5.24 16.88
C ALA A 56 4.44 5.95 17.52
N HIS A 57 5.38 5.19 18.10
CA HIS A 57 6.61 5.77 18.66
C HIS A 57 7.52 6.34 17.56
N GLY A 58 7.68 5.64 16.43
CA GLY A 58 8.42 6.14 15.28
C GLY A 58 7.82 7.44 14.73
N LEU A 59 6.50 7.48 14.56
CA LEU A 59 5.76 8.67 14.11
C LEU A 59 5.99 9.85 15.06
N HIS A 60 5.83 9.62 16.37
CA HIS A 60 6.02 10.65 17.38
C HIS A 60 7.45 11.21 17.38
N ARG A 61 8.46 10.34 17.23
CA ARG A 61 9.87 10.74 17.17
C ARG A 61 10.16 11.63 15.97
N VAL A 62 9.76 11.19 14.77
CA VAL A 62 10.02 11.94 13.54
C VAL A 62 9.26 13.26 13.51
N PHE A 63 8.03 13.30 14.04
CA PHE A 63 7.26 14.55 14.11
C PHE A 63 7.92 15.60 15.01
N ASN A 64 8.55 15.15 16.10
CA ASN A 64 9.25 16.03 17.04
C ASN A 64 10.74 16.22 16.73
N SER A 65 11.21 15.69 15.60
CA SER A 65 12.55 15.99 15.15
C SER A 65 12.68 17.47 14.79
N PRO A 66 13.86 18.07 15.05
CA PRO A 66 14.24 19.34 14.45
C PRO A 66 14.02 19.33 12.93
N GLU A 67 13.71 20.48 12.38
CA GLU A 67 13.58 20.62 10.93
C GLU A 67 14.96 20.62 10.26
N ASN A 68 14.99 20.19 9.00
CA ASN A 68 16.16 20.31 8.14
C ASN A 68 17.42 19.59 8.65
N LEU A 69 17.26 18.48 9.38
CA LEU A 69 18.37 17.60 9.75
C LEU A 69 19.00 16.98 8.50
N ASN A 70 20.32 16.89 8.49
CA ASN A 70 21.04 16.10 7.51
C ASN A 70 21.00 14.60 7.88
N ALA A 71 21.41 13.72 6.96
CA ALA A 71 21.35 12.28 7.18
C ALA A 71 22.09 11.75 8.43
N GLU A 72 23.26 12.32 8.76
CA GLU A 72 24.06 11.90 9.92
C GLU A 72 23.45 12.42 11.22
N GLU A 73 23.04 13.69 11.25
CA GLU A 73 22.36 14.29 12.40
C GLU A 73 21.04 13.59 12.71
N PHE A 74 20.31 13.19 11.68
CA PHE A 74 19.07 12.44 11.84
C PHE A 74 19.33 11.04 12.43
N GLU A 75 20.38 10.36 11.99
CA GLU A 75 20.74 9.04 12.50
C GLU A 75 21.19 9.11 13.98
N GLU A 76 22.00 10.12 14.32
CA GLU A 76 22.46 10.38 15.69
C GLU A 76 21.30 10.76 16.61
N PHE A 77 20.40 11.65 16.17
CA PHE A 77 19.25 12.08 16.97
C PHE A 77 18.29 10.92 17.30
N HIS A 78 18.16 9.96 16.38
CA HIS A 78 17.30 8.79 16.55
C HIS A 78 18.05 7.55 17.04
N GLN A 79 19.30 7.68 17.46
CA GLN A 79 20.10 6.56 17.95
C GLN A 79 19.36 5.85 19.11
N GLY A 80 19.36 4.52 19.09
CA GLY A 80 18.62 3.69 20.04
C GLY A 80 17.13 3.48 19.71
N HIS A 81 16.55 4.27 18.79
CA HIS A 81 15.16 4.15 18.34
C HIS A 81 15.04 3.96 16.83
N MET A 82 16.15 3.65 16.15
CA MET A 82 16.19 3.50 14.70
C MET A 82 15.21 2.44 14.19
N LYS A 83 14.96 1.37 14.96
CA LYS A 83 13.95 0.36 14.63
C LYS A 83 12.56 0.98 14.39
N ASP A 84 12.18 1.93 15.22
CA ASP A 84 10.86 2.55 15.20
C ASP A 84 10.74 3.50 14.00
N VAL A 85 11.81 4.25 13.72
CA VAL A 85 11.92 5.12 12.55
C VAL A 85 11.91 4.31 11.25
N VAL A 86 12.65 3.20 11.19
CA VAL A 86 12.64 2.29 10.03
C VAL A 86 11.26 1.68 9.83
N THR A 87 10.56 1.30 10.91
CA THR A 87 9.19 0.78 10.84
C THR A 87 8.25 1.82 10.25
N LEU A 88 8.36 3.08 10.67
CA LEU A 88 7.59 4.19 10.10
C LEU A 88 7.87 4.36 8.59
N MET A 89 9.15 4.47 8.20
CA MET A 89 9.53 4.74 6.81
C MET A 89 9.13 3.59 5.88
N THR A 90 9.35 2.34 6.29
CA THR A 90 8.95 1.16 5.52
C THR A 90 7.43 0.98 5.44
N THR A 91 6.68 1.47 6.43
CA THR A 91 5.22 1.52 6.36
C THR A 91 4.77 2.45 5.23
N TRP A 92 5.39 3.62 5.08
CA TRP A 92 5.10 4.54 3.97
C TRP A 92 5.41 3.92 2.61
N GLU A 93 6.55 3.25 2.48
CA GLU A 93 6.90 2.52 1.25
C GLU A 93 5.88 1.42 0.94
N SER A 94 5.43 0.69 1.96
CA SER A 94 4.44 -0.39 1.82
C SER A 94 3.07 0.14 1.40
N LEU A 95 2.59 1.23 2.03
CA LEU A 95 1.35 1.89 1.64
C LEU A 95 1.42 2.40 0.20
N GLY A 96 2.54 3.04 -0.19
CA GLY A 96 2.77 3.50 -1.55
C GLY A 96 2.72 2.36 -2.58
N ALA A 97 3.37 1.22 -2.27
CA ALA A 97 3.34 0.04 -3.13
C ALA A 97 1.93 -0.55 -3.27
N MET A 98 1.15 -0.61 -2.19
CA MET A 98 -0.24 -1.11 -2.24
C MET A 98 -1.16 -0.20 -3.05
N ILE A 99 -1.01 1.12 -2.94
CA ILE A 99 -1.74 2.08 -3.79
C ILE A 99 -1.38 1.88 -5.27
N TYR A 100 -0.08 1.81 -5.57
CA TYR A 100 0.39 1.61 -6.95
C TYR A 100 -0.19 0.33 -7.59
N ARG A 101 -0.32 -0.74 -6.80
CA ARG A 101 -0.91 -2.02 -7.23
C ARG A 101 -2.45 -2.04 -7.26
N LYS A 102 -3.12 -0.94 -6.87
CA LYS A 102 -4.58 -0.85 -6.72
C LYS A 102 -5.15 -1.81 -5.67
N GLU A 103 -4.34 -2.19 -4.68
CA GLU A 103 -4.74 -3.03 -3.55
C GLU A 103 -5.32 -2.20 -2.40
N LEU A 104 -4.86 -0.94 -2.28
CA LEU A 104 -5.37 0.05 -1.33
C LEU A 104 -6.01 1.21 -2.09
N ASP A 105 -7.23 1.60 -1.71
CA ASP A 105 -7.91 2.76 -2.28
C ASP A 105 -7.20 4.06 -1.87
N TRP A 106 -6.99 4.95 -2.84
CA TRP A 106 -6.31 6.22 -2.62
C TRP A 106 -7.04 7.10 -1.60
N ASN A 107 -8.36 7.22 -1.69
CA ASN A 107 -9.13 8.09 -0.80
C ASN A 107 -9.08 7.56 0.63
N LEU A 108 -9.18 6.24 0.79
CA LEU A 108 -9.05 5.60 2.09
C LEU A 108 -7.68 5.86 2.73
N MET A 109 -6.58 5.74 1.97
CA MET A 109 -5.26 6.10 2.49
C MET A 109 -5.18 7.60 2.81
N TYR A 110 -5.68 8.44 1.92
CA TYR A 110 -5.64 9.90 2.06
C TYR A 110 -6.33 10.36 3.35
N ASP A 111 -7.53 9.85 3.62
CA ASP A 111 -8.32 10.20 4.80
C ASP A 111 -7.65 9.80 6.11
N TYR A 112 -6.86 8.71 6.11
CA TYR A 112 -6.19 8.20 7.32
C TYR A 112 -4.78 8.74 7.52
N PHE A 113 -3.98 8.86 6.46
CA PHE A 113 -2.54 9.01 6.55
C PHE A 113 -1.94 10.20 5.80
N ALA A 114 -2.69 10.93 4.98
CA ALA A 114 -2.13 12.02 4.17
C ALA A 114 -1.35 13.03 5.02
N GLY A 115 -1.95 13.49 6.12
CA GLY A 115 -1.30 14.44 7.02
C GLY A 115 -0.01 13.88 7.63
N ALA A 116 -0.03 12.61 8.03
CA ALA A 116 1.13 11.98 8.65
C ALA A 116 2.30 11.78 7.67
N ILE A 117 2.00 11.32 6.46
CA ILE A 117 2.98 11.16 5.39
C ILE A 117 3.59 12.50 5.02
N VAL A 118 2.78 13.56 4.86
CA VAL A 118 3.27 14.89 4.51
C VAL A 118 4.19 15.45 5.60
N VAL A 119 3.80 15.36 6.87
CA VAL A 119 4.63 15.85 7.98
C VAL A 119 5.94 15.06 8.07
N THR A 120 5.88 13.73 7.95
CA THR A 120 7.09 12.90 7.92
C THR A 120 8.00 13.28 6.75
N TYR A 121 7.44 13.50 5.55
CA TYR A 121 8.21 13.94 4.40
C TYR A 121 8.89 15.28 4.65
N LEU A 122 8.17 16.30 5.12
CA LEU A 122 8.75 17.62 5.40
C LEU A 122 9.87 17.56 6.45
N LYS A 123 9.77 16.66 7.43
CA LYS A 123 10.80 16.43 8.45
C LYS A 123 12.02 15.68 7.91
N THR A 124 11.86 14.89 6.84
CA THR A 124 12.88 13.97 6.34
C THR A 124 13.35 14.27 4.91
N GLU A 125 12.84 15.32 4.25
CA GLU A 125 13.15 15.66 2.85
C GLU A 125 14.67 15.79 2.63
N ARG A 126 15.35 16.59 3.46
CA ARG A 126 16.80 16.73 3.39
C ARG A 126 17.55 15.42 3.66
N VAL A 127 17.08 14.61 4.61
CA VAL A 127 17.65 13.30 4.93
C VAL A 127 17.59 12.39 3.72
N ILE A 128 16.45 12.37 3.03
CA ILE A 128 16.22 11.57 1.82
C ILE A 128 17.15 12.02 0.69
N ASP A 129 17.29 13.34 0.48
CA ASP A 129 18.17 13.89 -0.54
C ASP A 129 19.65 13.61 -0.26
N ASP A 130 20.07 13.71 0.99
CA ASP A 130 21.43 13.36 1.42
C ASP A 130 21.70 11.86 1.17
N TRP A 131 20.78 10.98 1.54
CA TRP A 131 20.90 9.55 1.26
C TRP A 131 20.93 9.23 -0.23
N ARG A 132 20.10 9.90 -1.04
CA ARG A 132 20.11 9.76 -2.50
C ARG A 132 21.47 10.16 -3.06
N THR A 133 21.98 11.33 -2.66
CA THR A 133 23.26 11.86 -3.13
C THR A 133 24.43 10.97 -2.72
N LYS A 134 24.50 10.55 -1.45
CA LYS A 134 25.51 9.62 -0.94
C LYS A 134 25.48 8.27 -1.66
N THR A 135 24.29 7.74 -1.92
CA THR A 135 24.11 6.46 -2.62
C THR A 135 24.55 6.55 -4.08
N THR A 136 24.12 7.59 -4.80
CA THR A 136 24.53 7.84 -6.19
C THR A 136 26.03 8.08 -6.31
N ALA A 137 26.64 8.81 -5.37
CA ALA A 137 28.09 9.00 -5.30
C ALA A 137 28.85 7.69 -5.10
N ARG A 138 28.35 6.78 -4.27
CA ARG A 138 28.94 5.43 -4.09
C ARG A 138 28.81 4.55 -5.33
N LEU A 139 27.68 4.62 -6.03
CA LEU A 139 27.47 3.81 -7.23
C LEU A 139 28.35 4.29 -8.39
N THR A 140 28.56 5.60 -8.52
CA THR A 140 29.45 6.18 -9.54
C THR A 140 30.94 5.96 -9.22
N SER A 141 31.35 6.05 -7.96
CA SER A 141 32.74 5.76 -7.55
C SER A 141 33.10 4.27 -7.68
N ASN A 142 32.19 3.36 -7.31
CA ASN A 142 32.38 1.92 -7.49
C ASN A 142 32.22 1.47 -8.96
N GLY A 143 31.45 2.19 -9.78
CA GLY A 143 31.38 1.97 -11.22
C GLY A 143 32.67 2.34 -11.96
N CYS A 144 33.38 3.38 -11.50
CA CYS A 144 34.67 3.80 -12.08
C CYS A 144 35.84 2.89 -11.67
N SER A 145 35.80 2.28 -10.47
CA SER A 145 36.85 1.34 -10.02
C SER A 145 36.79 -0.03 -10.70
N GLY A 146 35.62 -0.41 -11.23
CA GLY A 146 35.43 -1.62 -12.04
C GLY A 146 35.94 -1.50 -13.49
N LEU A 147 36.09 -0.29 -14.02
CA LEU A 147 36.56 -0.04 -15.40
C LEU A 147 38.08 0.20 -15.51
N GLN A 148 38.79 0.32 -14.38
CA GLN A 148 40.25 0.41 -14.34
C GLN A 148 40.94 -0.94 -14.02
N ARG A 149 40.17 -2.04 -13.95
CA ARG A 149 40.68 -3.42 -13.83
C ARG A 149 40.17 -4.31 -14.97
N GLY A 150 40.23 -3.81 -16.20
CA GLY A 150 40.02 -4.56 -17.44
C GLY A 150 41.23 -4.44 -18.34
#